data_AF-A0A7S2PQH3-F1
#
_entry.id   AF-A0A7S2PQH3-F1
#
_cell.length_a   1.000
_cell.length_b   1.000
_cell.length_c   1.000
_cell.angle_alpha   90.00
_cell.angle_beta   90.00
_cell.angle_gamma   90.00
#
_symmetry.space_group_name_H-M   'P 1'
#
loop_
_entity.id
_entity.type
_entity.pdbx_description
1 polymer ?
#
loop_
_entity_poly.entity_id
_entity_poly.type
_entity_poly.pdbx_seq_one_letter_code
_entity_poly.pdbx_strand_id
1 'polypeptide(L)'
;AAPLRPRVSHGLDLCCGSGVQGLVALRSYADTMTFLDINPRALAFAQFNVHLNGLAERALFVQGDACDDGVLDRLGGPFGAVLANPPFLPNPADVASALGPLYSRGGADGERVLAA
;
A
#
# COMPACT_ATOMS: atom_id res chain seq x y z
N ALA A 1 23.03 2.67 13.88
CA ALA A 1 22.67 4.03 13.42
C ALA A 1 21.31 4.37 14.01
N ALA A 2 21.09 5.61 14.46
CA ALA A 2 19.76 6.05 14.89
C ALA A 2 18.77 5.92 13.70
N PRO A 3 17.52 5.50 13.92
CA PRO A 3 16.56 5.41 12.84
C PRO A 3 16.36 6.79 12.19
N LEU A 4 16.32 6.81 10.86
CA LEU A 4 16.19 8.03 10.04
C LEU A 4 14.85 8.78 10.26
N ARG A 5 13.93 8.19 11.04
CA ARG A 5 12.59 8.70 11.31
C ARG A 5 12.24 8.49 12.78
N PRO A 6 11.41 9.37 13.38
CA PRO A 6 10.79 9.10 14.67
C PRO A 6 10.04 7.77 14.64
N ARG A 7 10.04 7.09 15.78
CA ARG A 7 9.33 5.81 15.91
C ARG A 7 7.82 6.05 15.86
N VAL A 8 7.09 5.20 15.15
CA VAL A 8 5.62 5.28 15.01
C VAL A 8 4.98 3.99 15.52
N SER A 9 3.86 4.09 16.23
CA SER A 9 3.13 2.94 16.76
C SER A 9 2.44 2.11 15.67
N HIS A 10 1.83 2.79 14.70
CA HIS A 10 1.15 2.17 13.57
C HIS A 10 1.33 3.00 12.30
N GLY A 11 1.68 2.36 11.20
CA GLY A 11 1.80 2.98 9.87
C GLY A 11 0.97 2.27 8.80
N LEU A 12 0.84 2.91 7.64
CA LEU A 12 0.11 2.42 6.47
C LEU A 12 1.06 2.33 5.27
N ASP A 13 1.03 1.21 4.55
CA ASP A 13 1.62 1.01 3.23
C ASP A 13 0.46 0.92 2.21
N LEU A 14 0.20 2.02 1.52
CA LEU A 14 -0.91 2.22 0.58
C LEU A 14 -0.49 1.81 -0.84
N CYS A 15 -1.28 0.95 -1.49
CA CYS A 15 -0.90 0.29 -2.75
C CYS A 15 0.38 -0.53 -2.56
N CYS A 16 0.37 -1.41 -1.55
CA CYS A 16 1.60 -1.98 -1.00
C CYS A 16 2.36 -2.91 -1.96
N GLY A 17 1.72 -3.44 -3.01
CA GLY A 17 2.37 -4.36 -3.95
C GLY A 17 2.96 -5.57 -3.20
N SER A 18 4.28 -5.75 -3.31
CA SER A 18 5.02 -6.81 -2.61
C SER A 18 5.30 -6.54 -1.12
N GLY A 19 4.87 -5.40 -0.58
CA GLY A 19 5.05 -4.98 0.81
C GLY A 19 6.44 -4.45 1.15
N VAL A 20 7.27 -4.13 0.15
CA VAL A 20 8.68 -3.76 0.39
C VAL A 20 8.85 -2.50 1.24
N GLN A 21 8.00 -1.49 1.07
CA GLN A 21 8.09 -0.24 1.84
C GLN A 21 7.70 -0.46 3.31
N GLY A 22 6.58 -1.15 3.56
CA GLY A 22 6.15 -1.51 4.91
C GLY A 22 7.11 -2.45 5.62
N LEU A 23 7.77 -3.39 4.91
CA LEU A 23 8.83 -4.23 5.46
C LEU A 23 10.01 -3.42 5.99
N VAL A 24 10.49 -2.46 5.19
CA VAL A 24 11.56 -1.56 5.62
C VAL A 24 11.10 -0.73 6.83
N ALA A 25 9.86 -0.24 6.83
CA ALA A 25 9.31 0.49 7.96
C ALA A 25 9.29 -0.36 9.25
N LEU A 26 8.80 -1.61 9.18
CA LEU A 26 8.79 -2.56 10.30
C LEU A 26 10.19 -2.88 10.83
N ARG A 27 11.21 -2.92 9.97
CA ARG A 27 12.60 -3.13 10.40
C ARG A 27 13.21 -1.88 11.04
N SER A 28 12.77 -0.70 10.65
CA SER A 28 13.47 0.54 10.97
C SER A 28 12.80 1.38 12.06
N TYR A 29 11.50 1.66 11.95
CA TYR A 29 10.86 2.71 12.77
C TYR A 29 9.37 2.53 13.07
N ALA A 30 8.65 1.59 12.44
CA ALA A 30 7.25 1.34 12.72
C ALA A 30 7.07 0.11 13.62
N ASP A 31 6.26 0.18 14.66
CA ASP A 31 5.92 -0.97 15.50
C ASP A 31 5.03 -1.96 14.77
N THR A 32 4.01 -1.45 14.09
CA THR A 32 3.09 -2.23 13.27
C THR A 32 2.80 -1.51 11.96
N MET A 33 2.42 -2.26 10.92
CA MET A 33 2.05 -1.74 9.61
C MET A 33 0.76 -2.37 9.11
N THR A 34 -0.13 -1.57 8.54
CA THR A 34 -1.23 -2.03 7.69
C THR A 34 -0.80 -1.95 6.23
N PHE A 35 -0.99 -3.03 5.49
CA PHE A 35 -0.69 -3.15 4.06
C PHE A 35 -2.03 -3.17 3.30
N LEU A 36 -2.27 -2.14 2.48
CA LEU A 36 -3.48 -2.01 1.67
C LEU A 36 -3.14 -2.20 0.20
N ASP A 37 -3.85 -3.09 -0.49
CA ASP A 37 -3.80 -3.19 -1.95
C ASP A 37 -5.14 -3.70 -2.50
N ILE A 38 -5.52 -3.24 -3.70
CA ILE A 38 -6.73 -3.72 -4.39
C ILE A 38 -6.52 -5.12 -4.97
N ASN A 39 -5.28 -5.48 -5.30
CA ASN A 39 -4.93 -6.72 -5.95
C ASN A 39 -4.66 -7.84 -4.93
N PRO A 40 -5.52 -8.88 -4.84
CA PRO A 40 -5.33 -9.96 -3.88
C PRO A 40 -4.02 -10.74 -4.10
N ARG A 41 -3.50 -10.78 -5.34
CA ARG A 41 -2.20 -11.40 -5.64
C ARG A 41 -1.05 -10.60 -5.05
N ALA A 42 -1.14 -9.27 -5.04
CA ALA A 42 -0.14 -8.41 -4.41
C ALA A 42 -0.10 -8.68 -2.90
N LEU A 43 -1.26 -8.71 -2.24
CA LEU A 43 -1.34 -9.04 -0.82
C LEU A 43 -0.78 -10.42 -0.49
N ALA A 44 -1.00 -11.44 -1.33
CA ALA A 44 -0.39 -12.75 -1.12
C ALA A 44 1.15 -12.68 -1.12
N PHE A 45 1.75 -11.88 -2.02
CA PHE A 45 3.20 -11.65 -2.01
C PHE A 45 3.65 -10.83 -0.80
N ALA A 46 2.93 -9.78 -0.41
CA ALA A 46 3.23 -8.99 0.77
C ALA A 46 3.20 -9.86 2.03
N GLN A 47 2.16 -10.67 2.20
CA GLN A 47 2.04 -11.65 3.27
C GLN A 47 3.22 -12.61 3.28
N PHE A 48 3.53 -13.24 2.14
CA PHE A 48 4.68 -14.14 2.03
C PHE A 48 5.99 -13.46 2.44
N ASN A 49 6.26 -12.25 1.95
CA ASN A 49 7.49 -11.53 2.25
C ASN A 49 7.59 -11.13 3.73
N VAL A 50 6.47 -10.73 4.35
CA VAL A 50 6.37 -10.43 5.79
C VAL A 50 6.62 -11.68 6.64
N HIS A 51 6.03 -12.81 6.27
CA HIS A 51 6.24 -14.08 6.96
C HIS A 51 7.69 -14.55 6.84
N LEU A 52 8.26 -14.50 5.63
CA LEU A 52 9.67 -14.85 5.36
C LEU A 52 10.64 -14.03 6.22
N ASN A 53 10.24 -12.82 6.59
CA ASN A 53 11.02 -11.91 7.42
C ASN A 53 10.72 -12.01 8.92
N GLY A 54 9.86 -12.93 9.37
CA GLY A 54 9.50 -13.08 10.78
C GLY A 54 8.78 -11.86 11.38
N LEU A 55 7.97 -11.18 10.58
CA LEU A 55 7.27 -9.94 10.95
C LEU A 55 5.74 -10.06 10.95
N ALA A 56 5.20 -11.28 10.81
CA ALA A 56 3.77 -11.53 10.65
C ALA A 56 2.92 -10.89 11.77
N GLU A 57 3.35 -11.03 13.02
CA GLU A 57 2.66 -10.47 14.21
C GLU A 57 2.57 -8.94 14.23
N ARG A 58 3.28 -8.26 13.33
CA ARG A 58 3.36 -6.79 13.25
C ARG A 58 2.67 -6.24 12.00
N ALA A 59 1.97 -7.08 11.24
CA ALA A 59 1.40 -6.74 9.96
C ALA A 59 -0.10 -7.05 9.89
N LEU A 60 -0.88 -6.09 9.40
CA LEU A 60 -2.27 -6.28 9.01
C LEU A 60 -2.38 -6.14 7.49
N PHE A 61 -3.24 -6.94 6.86
CA PHE A 61 -3.42 -6.92 5.41
C PHE A 61 -4.88 -6.63 5.09
N VAL A 62 -5.11 -5.61 4.28
CA VAL A 62 -6.44 -5.18 3.88
C VAL A 62 -6.52 -5.21 2.36
N GLN A 63 -7.52 -5.90 1.83
CA GLN A 63 -7.87 -5.80 0.43
C GLN A 63 -8.89 -4.69 0.26
N GLY A 64 -8.59 -3.71 -0.59
CA GLY A 64 -9.52 -2.62 -0.85
C GLY A 64 -8.98 -1.62 -1.87
N ASP A 65 -9.89 -0.83 -2.43
CA ASP A 65 -9.54 0.32 -3.27
C ASP A 65 -9.12 1.50 -2.37
N ALA A 66 -7.94 2.06 -2.63
CA ALA A 66 -7.45 3.23 -1.91
C ALA A 66 -8.25 4.51 -2.23
N CYS A 67 -9.05 4.51 -3.29
CA CYS A 67 -9.97 5.59 -3.66
C CYS A 67 -11.38 5.43 -3.07
N ASP A 68 -11.64 4.38 -2.27
CA ASP A 68 -12.92 4.17 -1.58
C ASP A 68 -12.82 4.71 -0.14
N ASP A 69 -13.54 5.80 0.16
CA ASP A 69 -13.57 6.41 1.48
C ASP A 69 -14.01 5.41 2.57
N GLY A 70 -14.94 4.50 2.25
CA GLY A 70 -15.38 3.47 3.18
C GLY A 70 -14.31 2.40 3.45
N VAL A 71 -13.36 2.19 2.54
CA VAL A 71 -12.15 1.39 2.83
C VAL A 71 -11.26 2.15 3.80
N LEU A 72 -10.98 3.43 3.54
CA LEU A 72 -10.07 4.24 4.36
C LEU A 72 -10.59 4.45 5.79
N ASP A 73 -11.89 4.70 5.96
CA ASP A 73 -12.54 4.87 7.26
C ASP A 73 -12.40 3.63 8.15
N ARG A 74 -12.45 2.43 7.54
CA ARG A 74 -12.31 1.17 8.27
C ARG A 74 -10.88 0.86 8.70
N LEU A 75 -9.87 1.56 8.18
CA LEU A 75 -8.47 1.32 8.54
C LEU A 75 -8.13 1.79 9.96
N GLY A 76 -8.99 2.59 10.59
CA GLY A 76 -8.86 2.94 12.01
C GLY A 76 -7.67 3.86 12.33
N GLY A 77 -7.40 4.85 11.46
CA GLY A 77 -6.38 5.87 11.69
C GLY A 77 -6.59 6.66 12.99
N PRO A 78 -5.67 7.58 13.35
CA PRO A 78 -4.60 8.13 12.51
C PRO A 78 -3.36 7.24 12.42
N PHE A 79 -2.65 7.34 11.29
CA PHE A 79 -1.37 6.67 11.07
C PHE A 79 -0.22 7.62 11.40
N GLY A 80 0.80 7.11 12.10
CA GLY A 80 2.03 7.89 12.36
C GLY A 80 2.91 8.02 11.13
N ALA A 81 2.76 7.14 10.14
CA ALA A 81 3.39 7.24 8.83
C ALA A 81 2.48 6.62 7.76
N VAL A 82 2.32 7.31 6.63
CA VAL A 82 1.69 6.78 5.42
C VAL A 82 2.76 6.69 4.34
N LEU A 83 2.97 5.49 3.82
CA LEU A 83 3.83 5.17 2.69
C LEU A 83 2.94 4.86 1.51
N ALA A 84 3.31 5.33 0.33
CA ALA A 84 2.53 5.10 -0.86
C ALA A 84 3.44 5.06 -2.08
N ASN A 85 3.22 4.06 -2.93
CA ASN A 85 3.68 4.06 -4.32
C ASN A 85 2.47 3.78 -5.20
N PRO A 86 1.53 4.74 -5.28
CA PRO A 86 0.32 4.54 -6.05
C PRO A 86 0.66 4.45 -7.54
N PRO A 87 -0.15 3.73 -8.32
CA PRO A 87 -0.05 3.75 -9.77
C PRO A 87 -0.20 5.20 -10.29
N PHE A 88 0.76 5.65 -11.10
CA PHE A 88 0.90 7.07 -11.52
C PHE A 88 0.91 7.26 -13.04
N LEU A 89 0.76 6.18 -13.82
CA LEU A 89 0.82 6.23 -15.28
C LEU A 89 -0.59 6.34 -15.87
N PRO A 90 -0.90 7.39 -16.65
CA PRO A 90 -2.09 7.43 -17.48
C PRO A 90 -2.24 6.16 -18.30
N ASN A 91 -3.40 5.50 -18.25
CA ASN A 91 -3.65 4.32 -19.07
C ASN A 91 -5.06 4.34 -19.66
N PRO A 92 -5.24 5.12 -20.75
CA PRO A 92 -6.48 5.21 -21.51
C PRO A 92 -7.03 3.84 -21.93
N ALA A 93 -8.35 3.71 -21.98
CA ALA A 93 -9.02 2.43 -22.24
C ALA A 93 -8.70 1.82 -23.62
N ASP A 94 -8.31 2.65 -24.57
CA ASP A 94 -7.94 2.30 -25.95
C ASP A 94 -6.47 1.88 -26.12
N VAL A 95 -5.63 2.03 -25.08
CA VAL A 95 -4.19 1.73 -25.12
C VAL A 95 -3.80 0.57 -24.18
N ALA A 96 -4.66 0.22 -23.21
CA ALA A 96 -4.30 -0.69 -22.12
C ALA A 96 -4.10 -2.16 -22.56
N SER A 97 -2.91 -2.71 -22.30
CA SER A 97 -2.72 -4.17 -22.28
C SER A 97 -3.50 -4.78 -21.10
N ALA A 98 -3.93 -6.05 -21.21
CA ALA A 98 -4.83 -6.71 -20.25
C ALA A 98 -4.39 -6.66 -18.77
N LEU A 99 -3.09 -6.47 -18.48
CA LEU A 99 -2.56 -6.34 -17.12
C LEU A 99 -2.14 -4.91 -16.75
N GLY A 100 -2.03 -4.00 -17.72
CA GLY A 100 -1.65 -2.61 -17.52
C GLY A 100 -2.42 -1.90 -16.40
N PRO A 101 -3.76 -1.98 -16.34
CA PRO A 101 -4.58 -1.19 -15.43
C PRO A 101 -4.21 -1.28 -13.94
N LEU A 102 -3.77 -2.45 -13.45
CA LEU A 102 -3.53 -2.69 -12.02
C LEU A 102 -2.28 -2.02 -11.44
N TYR A 103 -1.28 -1.73 -12.27
CA TYR A 103 -0.03 -1.09 -11.83
C TYR A 103 0.21 0.28 -12.49
N SER A 104 -0.65 0.66 -13.45
CA SER A 104 -0.56 1.95 -14.14
C SER A 104 -1.61 2.95 -13.66
N ARG A 105 -2.88 2.55 -13.48
CA ARG A 105 -3.98 3.50 -13.21
C ARG A 105 -4.09 3.91 -11.74
N GLY A 106 -3.87 5.19 -11.46
CA GLY A 106 -4.37 5.86 -10.26
C GLY A 106 -5.88 6.11 -10.37
N GLY A 107 -6.70 5.20 -9.84
CA GLY A 107 -8.17 5.25 -10.01
C GLY A 107 -8.66 4.62 -11.32
N ALA A 108 -9.87 4.94 -11.78
CA ALA A 108 -10.52 4.22 -12.89
C ALA A 108 -9.81 4.35 -14.25
N ASP A 109 -9.08 5.45 -14.50
CA ASP A 109 -8.36 5.76 -15.74
C ASP A 109 -6.93 6.29 -15.54
N GLY A 110 -6.53 6.64 -14.30
CA GLY A 110 -5.24 7.26 -14.00
C GLY A 110 -5.26 8.79 -14.01
N GLU A 111 -6.39 9.42 -14.37
CA GLU A 111 -6.53 10.86 -14.56
C GLU A 111 -7.40 11.53 -13.49
N ARG A 112 -8.06 10.74 -12.63
CA ARG A 112 -8.99 11.25 -11.62
C ARG A 112 -8.36 12.26 -10.64
N VAL A 113 -7.04 12.17 -10.42
CA VAL A 113 -6.30 13.13 -9.58
C VAL A 113 -6.05 14.47 -10.29
N LEU A 114 -6.12 14.53 -11.62
CA LEU A 114 -5.99 15.76 -12.40
C LEU A 114 -7.31 16.51 -12.59
N ALA A 115 -8.44 15.91 -12.22
CA ALA A 115 -9.78 16.50 -12.36
C ALA A 115 -10.21 17.42 -11.19
N ALA A 116 -9.27 17.75 -10.29
CA ALA A 116 -9.48 18.65 -9.14
C ALA A 116 -9.00 20.08 -9.45
#